data_AF-A0A5B8VWF2-F1
#
_entry.id   AF-A0A5B8VWF2-F1
#
_cell.length_a   1.000
_cell.length_b   1.000
_cell.length_c   1.000
_cell.angle_alpha   90.00
_cell.angle_beta   90.00
_cell.angle_gamma   90.00
#
_symmetry.space_group_name_H-M   'P 1'
#
loop_
_entity.id
_entity.type
_entity.pdbx_description
1 polymer ?
#
loop_
_entity_poly.entity_id
_entity_poly.type
_entity_poly.pdbx_seq_one_letter_code
_entity_poly.pdbx_strand_id
1 'polypeptide(L)'
;MKSKSTAYILCFFLGVFGVHKFYLNKAGIGILYFFTLGLVGIGWIIDLFTLGNQVDAFNALVKQSRGAKNVVNTPDYRSAATQRSLSEQLHELHMLKEKGILSEEEYARQKSKVLS
;
A
#
# COMPACT_ATOMS: atom_id res chain seq x y z
N MET A 1 8.92 10.42 -6.43
CA MET A 1 9.92 9.42 -6.86
C MET A 1 11.27 10.00 -6.50
N LYS A 2 12.24 9.21 -6.03
CA LYS A 2 13.54 9.77 -5.66
C LYS A 2 14.32 10.12 -6.92
N SER A 3 14.88 11.34 -6.95
CA SER A 3 15.64 11.86 -8.08
C SER A 3 17.07 11.31 -8.09
N LYS A 4 17.47 10.72 -9.22
CA LYS A 4 18.84 10.19 -9.42
C LYS A 4 19.88 11.30 -9.28
N SER A 5 19.63 12.47 -9.86
CA SER A 5 20.55 13.61 -9.84
C SER A 5 20.91 14.05 -8.42
N THR A 6 19.93 14.13 -7.51
CA THR A 6 20.17 14.45 -6.10
C THR A 6 21.02 13.39 -5.40
N ALA A 7 20.79 12.10 -5.71
CA ALA A 7 21.59 11.02 -5.16
C ALA A 7 23.05 11.09 -5.63
N TYR A 8 23.29 11.38 -6.90
CA TYR A 8 24.65 11.55 -7.46
C TYR A 8 25.36 12.78 -6.90
N ILE A 9 24.68 13.92 -6.75
CA ILE A 9 25.25 15.13 -6.14
C ILE A 9 25.67 14.87 -4.69
N LEU A 10 24.82 14.18 -3.92
CA LEU A 10 25.12 13.85 -2.52
C LEU A 10 26.24 12.80 -2.41
N CYS A 11 26.31 11.86 -3.36
CA CYS A 11 27.40 10.91 -3.48
C CYS A 11 28.72 11.58 -3.89
N PHE A 12 28.70 12.63 -4.71
CA PHE A 12 29.92 13.33 -5.12
C PHE A 12 30.54 14.15 -3.97
N PHE A 13 29.73 14.95 -3.26
CA PHE A 13 30.23 15.81 -2.17
C PHE A 13 30.46 15.06 -0.86
N LEU A 14 29.61 14.07 -0.54
CA LEU A 14 29.55 13.42 0.76
C LEU A 14 29.72 11.89 0.66
N GLY A 15 30.18 11.40 -0.49
CA GLY A 15 30.31 9.96 -0.78
C GLY A 15 31.30 9.23 0.12
N VAL A 16 32.43 9.86 0.43
CA VAL A 16 33.45 9.31 1.33
C VAL A 16 32.90 9.15 2.76
N PHE A 17 31.93 9.98 3.14
CA PHE A 17 31.23 9.91 4.43
C PHE A 17 30.01 8.98 4.41
N GLY A 18 29.64 8.41 3.26
CA GLY A 18 28.50 7.48 3.15
C GLY A 18 27.11 8.11 3.25
N VAL A 19 26.98 9.44 3.19
CA VAL A 19 25.69 10.13 3.47
C VAL A 19 24.62 9.82 2.42
N HIS A 20 25.01 9.46 1.20
CA HIS A 20 24.07 9.05 0.15
C HIS A 20 23.24 7.79 0.55
N LYS A 21 23.71 6.93 1.46
CA LYS A 21 22.95 5.78 1.99
C LYS A 21 21.81 6.20 2.92
N PHE A 22 21.95 7.32 3.62
CA PHE A 22 20.86 7.90 4.42
C PHE A 22 19.71 8.38 3.52
N TYR A 23 20.02 8.87 2.32
CA TYR A 23 18.99 9.23 1.34
C TYR A 23 18.16 8.02 0.90
N LEU A 24 18.73 6.81 0.90
CA LEU A 24 18.02 5.55 0.61
C LEU A 24 17.42 4.87 1.85
N ASN A 25 17.33 5.57 2.98
CA ASN A 25 16.82 5.06 4.26
C ASN A 25 17.62 3.85 4.81
N LYS A 26 18.88 3.69 4.38
CA LYS A 26 19.81 2.66 4.85
C LYS A 26 20.82 3.28 5.84
N ALA A 27 20.31 3.86 6.92
CA ALA A 27 21.10 4.58 7.92
C ALA A 27 22.21 3.71 8.55
N GLY A 28 21.92 2.44 8.85
CA GLY A 28 22.91 1.52 9.44
C GLY A 28 24.15 1.31 8.57
N ILE A 29 23.98 1.13 7.26
CA ILE A 29 25.10 1.02 6.31
C ILE A 29 25.84 2.36 6.15
N GLY A 30 25.11 3.48 6.19
CA GLY A 30 25.73 4.81 6.14
C GLY A 30 26.66 5.08 7.33
N ILE A 31 26.25 4.70 8.54
CA ILE A 31 27.07 4.84 9.76
C ILE A 31 28.30 3.92 9.70
N LEU A 32 28.14 2.69 9.20
CA LEU A 32 29.26 1.77 9.01
C LEU A 32 30.28 2.33 8.01
N TYR A 33 29.83 2.96 6.92
CA TYR A 33 30.69 3.64 5.95
C TYR A 33 31.39 4.87 6.56
N PHE A 34 30.72 5.62 7.44
CA PHE A 34 31.31 6.78 8.11
C PHE A 34 32.46 6.40 9.04
N PHE A 35 32.27 5.35 9.86
CA PHE A 35 33.32 4.84 10.77
C PHE A 35 34.49 4.17 10.04
N THR A 36 34.30 3.78 8.78
CA THR A 36 35.32 3.12 7.96
C THR A 36 35.91 4.03 6.87
N LEU A 37 35.54 5.32 6.85
CA LEU A 37 35.93 6.30 5.81
C LEU A 37 35.62 5.83 4.37
N GLY A 38 34.45 5.21 4.17
CA GLY A 38 34.03 4.61 2.90
C GLY A 38 34.90 3.42 2.44
N LEU A 39 35.76 2.93 3.34
CA LEU A 39 36.78 1.88 3.22
C LEU A 39 37.90 2.12 2.19
N VAL A 40 38.56 3.29 2.24
CA VAL A 40 39.69 3.73 1.36
C VAL A 40 39.22 4.19 -0.04
N GLY A 41 38.04 4.80 -0.15
CA GLY A 41 37.55 5.41 -1.40
C GLY A 41 37.07 4.42 -2.47
N ILE A 42 37.36 3.13 -2.34
CA ILE A 42 36.86 2.08 -3.25
C ILE A 42 35.34 1.92 -3.12
N GLY A 43 34.81 2.00 -1.90
CA GLY A 43 33.37 1.94 -1.67
C GLY A 43 32.62 3.07 -2.38
N TRP A 44 33.22 4.25 -2.50
CA TRP A 44 32.66 5.38 -3.25
C TRP A 44 32.55 5.10 -4.75
N ILE A 45 33.58 4.49 -5.35
CA ILE A 45 33.58 4.13 -6.78
C ILE A 45 32.50 3.07 -7.06
N ILE A 46 32.41 2.03 -6.23
CA ILE A 46 31.41 0.97 -6.39
C ILE A 46 29.98 1.54 -6.26
N ASP A 47 29.77 2.48 -5.33
CA ASP A 47 28.46 3.11 -5.17
C ASP A 47 28.08 4.00 -6.36
N LEU A 48 29.02 4.66 -7.07
CA LEU A 48 28.70 5.43 -8.29
C LEU A 48 28.02 4.58 -9.38
N PHE A 49 28.49 3.33 -9.56
CA PHE A 49 27.88 2.39 -10.52
C PHE A 49 26.58 1.78 -9.99
N THR A 50 26.50 1.51 -8.68
CA THR A 50 25.34 0.80 -8.09
C THR A 50 24.18 1.74 -7.75
N LEU A 51 24.41 3.06 -7.63
CA LEU A 51 23.42 4.03 -7.18
C LEU A 51 22.20 4.13 -8.11
N GLY A 52 22.41 4.09 -9.42
CA GLY A 52 21.34 4.11 -10.41
C GLY A 52 20.34 2.96 -10.20
N ASN A 53 20.86 1.74 -10.06
CA ASN A 53 20.06 0.55 -9.80
C ASN A 53 19.36 0.61 -8.44
N GLN A 54 20.01 1.15 -7.40
CA GLN A 54 19.40 1.34 -6.09
C GLN A 54 18.21 2.31 -6.12
N VAL A 55 18.31 3.41 -6.88
CA VAL A 55 17.22 4.38 -7.03
C VAL A 55 16.07 3.79 -7.84
N ASP A 56 16.36 3.04 -8.90
CA ASP A 56 15.33 2.39 -9.70
C ASP A 56 14.62 1.29 -8.93
N ALA A 57 15.35 0.46 -8.20
CA ALA A 57 14.78 -0.55 -7.30
C ALA A 57 13.90 0.10 -6.23
N PHE A 58 14.34 1.19 -5.59
CA PHE A 58 13.54 1.90 -4.60
C PHE A 58 12.25 2.48 -5.22
N ASN A 59 12.36 3.10 -6.39
CA ASN A 59 11.20 3.65 -7.10
C ASN A 59 10.23 2.54 -7.58
N ALA A 60 10.73 1.37 -7.98
CA ALA A 60 9.94 0.20 -8.34
C ALA A 60 9.21 -0.39 -7.14
N LEU A 61 9.89 -0.52 -5.99
CA LEU A 61 9.29 -0.96 -4.72
C LEU A 61 8.18 0.01 -4.29
N VAL A 62 8.42 1.32 -4.34
CA VAL A 62 7.40 2.33 -4.02
C VAL A 62 6.22 2.29 -5.00
N LYS A 63 6.46 2.04 -6.30
CA LYS A 63 5.39 1.80 -7.28
C LYS A 63 4.57 0.56 -6.93
N GLN A 64 5.21 -0.54 -6.52
CA GLN A 64 4.54 -1.76 -6.12
C GLN A 64 3.68 -1.56 -4.86
N SER A 65 4.21 -0.90 -3.82
CA SER A 65 3.45 -0.59 -2.60
C SER A 65 2.29 0.38 -2.85
N ARG A 66 2.43 1.32 -3.80
CA ARG A 66 1.33 2.18 -4.25
C ARG A 66 0.32 1.45 -5.12
N GLY A 67 0.77 0.52 -5.98
CA GLY A 67 -0.08 -0.32 -6.80
C GLY A 67 -0.94 -1.26 -5.94
N ALA A 68 -0.34 -1.94 -4.97
CA ALA A 68 -1.04 -2.81 -4.02
C ALA A 68 -2.11 -2.04 -3.21
N LYS A 69 -1.81 -0.82 -2.76
CA LYS A 69 -2.79 0.05 -2.10
C LYS A 69 -3.92 0.52 -3.03
N ASN A 70 -3.67 0.67 -4.34
CA ASN A 70 -4.72 1.01 -5.31
C ASN A 70 -5.60 -0.20 -5.66
N VAL A 71 -5.07 -1.43 -5.64
CA VAL A 71 -5.87 -2.65 -5.82
C VAL A 71 -6.83 -2.87 -4.65
N VAL A 72 -6.48 -2.45 -3.43
CA VAL A 72 -7.41 -2.46 -2.28
C VAL A 72 -8.61 -1.51 -2.46
N ASN A 73 -8.56 -0.56 -3.40
CA ASN A 73 -9.72 0.24 -3.82
C ASN A 73 -10.58 -0.44 -4.90
N THR A 74 -10.45 -1.75 -5.13
CA THR A 74 -11.50 -2.48 -5.86
C THR A 74 -12.80 -2.39 -5.06
N PRO A 75 -13.92 -1.96 -5.68
CA PRO A 75 -15.23 -2.08 -5.06
C PRO A 75 -15.38 -3.53 -4.62
N ASP A 76 -15.57 -3.77 -3.33
CA ASP A 76 -15.72 -5.11 -2.80
C ASP A 76 -17.03 -5.69 -3.37
N TYR A 77 -16.94 -6.39 -4.51
CA TYR A 77 -18.09 -7.02 -5.16
C TYR A 77 -18.74 -8.08 -4.26
N ARG A 78 -18.00 -8.61 -3.27
CA ARG A 78 -18.52 -9.54 -2.26
C ARG A 78 -19.57 -8.86 -1.39
N SER A 79 -19.31 -7.62 -0.98
CA SER A 79 -20.29 -6.79 -0.26
C SER A 79 -21.51 -6.44 -1.13
N ALA A 80 -21.32 -6.22 -2.43
CA ALA A 80 -22.43 -5.93 -3.35
C ALA A 80 -23.34 -7.16 -3.57
N ALA A 81 -22.78 -8.37 -3.64
CA ALA A 81 -23.57 -9.61 -3.71
C ALA A 81 -24.37 -9.85 -2.41
N THR A 82 -23.74 -9.62 -1.26
CA THR A 82 -24.44 -9.69 0.05
C THR A 82 -25.53 -8.62 0.14
N GLN A 83 -25.26 -7.37 -0.23
CA GLN A 83 -26.27 -6.29 -0.25
C GLN A 83 -27.45 -6.61 -1.18
N ARG A 84 -27.20 -7.22 -2.36
CA ARG A 84 -28.27 -7.66 -3.27
C ARG A 84 -29.17 -8.70 -2.60
N SER A 85 -28.61 -9.73 -1.99
CA SER A 85 -29.40 -10.76 -1.29
C SER A 85 -30.22 -10.20 -0.12
N LEU A 86 -29.71 -9.19 0.59
CA LEU A 86 -30.45 -8.51 1.67
C LEU A 86 -31.61 -7.68 1.11
N SER A 87 -31.38 -6.96 0.01
CA SER A 87 -32.43 -6.19 -0.67
C SER A 87 -33.52 -7.08 -1.27
N GLU A 88 -33.15 -8.25 -1.81
CA GLU A 88 -34.09 -9.25 -2.32
C GLU A 88 -34.92 -9.85 -1.18
N GLN A 89 -34.29 -10.22 -0.06
CA GLN A 89 -35.01 -10.70 1.13
C GLN A 89 -35.98 -9.64 1.69
N LEU A 90 -35.60 -8.36 1.71
CA LEU A 90 -36.49 -7.28 2.13
C LEU A 90 -37.70 -7.12 1.20
N HIS A 91 -37.49 -7.30 -0.11
CA HIS A 91 -38.53 -7.17 -1.14
C HIS A 91 -39.53 -8.33 -1.07
N GLU A 92 -39.06 -9.56 -0.93
CA GLU A 92 -39.91 -10.76 -0.73
C GLU A 92 -40.75 -10.64 0.55
N LEU A 93 -40.15 -10.19 1.65
CA LEU A 93 -40.88 -9.96 2.89
C LEU A 93 -41.99 -8.90 2.72
N HIS A 94 -41.73 -7.84 1.96
CA HIS A 94 -42.73 -6.81 1.67
C HIS A 94 -43.89 -7.38 0.84
N MET A 95 -43.58 -8.17 -0.18
CA MET A 95 -44.57 -8.84 -1.03
C MET A 95 -45.44 -9.82 -0.25
N LEU A 96 -44.85 -10.58 0.69
CA LEU A 96 -45.57 -11.55 1.52
C LEU A 96 -46.51 -10.87 2.53
N LYS A 97 -46.09 -9.73 3.09
CA LYS A 97 -46.92 -8.86 3.93
C LYS A 97 -48.10 -8.28 3.14
N GLU A 98 -47.84 -7.73 1.96
CA GLU A 98 -48.86 -7.10 1.10
C GLU A 98 -49.93 -8.10 0.64
N LYS A 99 -49.53 -9.35 0.38
CA LYS A 99 -50.44 -10.45 0.05
C LYS A 99 -51.27 -10.95 1.25
N GLY A 100 -51.06 -10.42 2.45
CA GLY A 100 -51.75 -10.84 3.68
C GLY A 100 -51.33 -12.22 4.18
N ILE A 101 -50.22 -12.77 3.67
CA ILE A 101 -49.71 -14.11 4.01
C ILE A 101 -48.94 -14.07 5.34
N LEU A 102 -48.39 -12.90 5.69
CA LEU A 102 -47.57 -12.68 6.87
C LEU A 102 -48.19 -11.61 7.77
N SER A 103 -48.34 -11.90 9.07
CA SER A 103 -48.82 -10.93 10.06
C SER A 103 -47.79 -9.82 10.28
N GLU A 104 -48.24 -8.61 10.65
CA GLU A 104 -47.37 -7.45 10.94
C GLU A 104 -46.27 -7.79 11.98
N GLU A 105 -46.61 -8.61 12.98
CA GLU A 105 -45.68 -9.02 14.03
C GLU A 105 -44.56 -9.94 13.51
N GLU A 106 -44.89 -10.83 12.55
CA GLU A 106 -43.94 -11.76 11.93
C GLU A 106 -43.02 -11.05 10.92
N TYR A 107 -43.58 -10.10 10.17
CA TYR A 107 -42.82 -9.23 9.27
C TYR A 107 -41.76 -8.44 10.03
N ALA A 108 -42.12 -7.85 11.18
CA ALA A 108 -41.19 -7.09 12.01
C ALA A 108 -40.01 -7.96 12.52
N ARG A 109 -40.30 -9.20 12.95
CA ARG A 109 -39.27 -10.16 13.39
C ARG A 109 -38.33 -10.59 12.26
N GLN A 110 -38.85 -10.82 11.05
CA GLN A 110 -38.01 -11.24 9.93
C GLN A 110 -37.16 -10.08 9.41
N LYS A 111 -37.70 -8.86 9.36
CA LYS A 111 -36.96 -7.66 8.95
C LYS A 111 -35.78 -7.36 9.87
N SER A 112 -35.92 -7.52 11.19
CA SER A 112 -34.81 -7.30 12.13
C SER A 112 -33.69 -8.34 11.98
N LYS A 113 -34.01 -9.58 11.59
CA LYS A 113 -33.04 -10.65 11.39
C LYS A 113 -32.19 -10.47 10.13
N VAL A 114 -32.72 -9.77 9.12
CA VAL A 114 -32.01 -9.44 7.87
C VAL A 114 -31.13 -8.18 8.05
N LEU A 115 -31.50 -7.28 8.95
CA LEU A 115 -30.79 -6.02 9.21
C LEU A 115 -29.78 -6.11 10.38
N SER A 116 -29.76 -7.22 11.12
CA SER A 116 -28.80 -7.52 12.19
C SER A 116 -27.52 -8.14 11.65
#